data_AF-A0A7V7VSJ0-F1
#
_entry.id   AF-A0A7V7VSJ0-F1
#
_cell.length_a   1.000
_cell.length_b   1.000
_cell.length_c   1.000
_cell.angle_alpha   90.00
_cell.angle_beta   90.00
_cell.angle_gamma   90.00
#
_symmetry.space_group_name_H-M   'P 1'
#
loop_
_entity.id
_entity.type
_entity.pdbx_description
1 polymer ?
#
loop_
_entity_poly.entity_id
_entity_poly.type
_entity_poly.pdbx_seq_one_letter_code
_entity_poly.pdbx_strand_id
1 'polypeptide(L)'
;MPSKELIALVAEAIIDNPPVETMTDDEIIIDWSPTAQAAISTILAALQDPTEAMLDECSDGWQYGEVLWPKMLAASALGEQSE
;
A
#
# COMPACT_ATOMS: atom_id res chain seq x y z
N MET A 1 8.84 2.12 -8.28
CA MET A 1 8.69 0.66 -8.08
C MET A 1 7.54 0.19 -8.96
N PRO A 2 7.68 -0.85 -9.78
CA PRO A 2 6.58 -1.46 -10.54
C PRO A 2 5.53 -2.10 -9.62
N SER A 3 4.27 -2.12 -10.07
CA SER A 3 3.13 -2.73 -9.35
C SER A 3 3.42 -4.14 -8.82
N LYS A 4 4.08 -4.98 -9.62
CA LYS A 4 4.44 -6.36 -9.27
C LYS A 4 5.48 -6.47 -8.16
N GLU A 5 6.43 -5.54 -8.09
CA GLU A 5 7.43 -5.52 -7.01
C GLU A 5 6.77 -5.12 -5.67
N LEU A 6 5.81 -4.19 -5.71
CA LEU A 6 5.05 -3.80 -4.51
C LEU A 6 4.20 -4.97 -3.98
N ILE A 7 3.52 -5.71 -4.87
CA ILE A 7 2.77 -6.90 -4.48
C ILE A 7 3.67 -7.94 -3.81
N ALA A 8 4.88 -8.17 -4.37
CA ALA A 8 5.83 -9.10 -3.79
C ALA A 8 6.29 -8.67 -2.39
N LEU A 9 6.63 -7.39 -2.21
CA LEU A 9 7.02 -6.84 -0.91
C LEU A 9 5.88 -6.90 0.12
N VAL A 10 4.65 -6.62 -0.30
CA VAL A 10 3.48 -6.75 0.58
C VAL A 10 3.25 -8.21 0.95
N ALA A 11 3.39 -9.15 0.02
CA ALA A 11 3.26 -10.57 0.29
C ALA A 11 4.34 -11.07 1.27
N GLU A 12 5.60 -10.65 1.09
CA GLU A 12 6.69 -10.94 2.04
C GLU A 12 6.38 -10.35 3.43
N ALA A 13 5.96 -9.09 3.50
CA ALA A 13 5.60 -8.45 4.76
C ALA A 13 4.46 -9.18 5.50
N ILE A 14 3.48 -9.72 4.76
CA ILE A 14 2.39 -10.53 5.32
C ILE A 14 2.92 -11.87 5.87
N ILE A 15 3.80 -12.54 5.13
CA ILE A 15 4.39 -13.83 5.53
C ILE A 15 5.25 -13.65 6.79
N ASP A 16 6.04 -12.57 6.84
CA ASP A 16 6.94 -12.27 7.96
C ASP A 16 6.18 -11.80 9.21
N ASN A 17 4.93 -11.37 9.07
CA ASN A 17 4.07 -10.90 10.15
C ASN A 17 2.76 -11.70 10.18
N PRO A 18 2.81 -13.01 10.51
CA PRO A 18 1.62 -13.85 10.56
C PRO A 18 0.65 -13.38 11.65
N PRO A 19 -0.62 -13.78 11.56
CA PRO A 19 -1.59 -13.49 12.62
C PRO A 19 -1.18 -14.15 13.93
N VAL A 20 -1.54 -13.52 15.04
CA VAL A 20 -1.25 -14.04 16.38
C VAL A 20 -2.43 -14.88 16.84
N GLU A 21 -2.19 -16.17 17.04
CA GLU A 21 -3.15 -17.07 17.65
C GLU A 21 -3.03 -17.04 19.18
N THR A 22 -4.15 -16.77 19.83
CA THR A 22 -4.31 -16.88 21.28
C THR A 22 -5.35 -17.94 21.58
N MET A 23 -4.94 -19.01 22.27
CA MET A 23 -5.84 -20.08 22.68
C MET A 23 -6.32 -19.80 24.11
N THR A 24 -7.64 -19.70 24.28
CA THR A 24 -8.29 -19.62 25.59
C THR A 24 -8.94 -20.96 25.91
N ASP A 25 -9.47 -21.10 27.12
CA ASP A 25 -10.15 -22.34 27.53
C ASP A 25 -11.41 -22.64 26.69
N ASP A 26 -12.00 -21.61 26.08
CA ASP A 26 -13.28 -21.70 25.36
C ASP A 26 -13.16 -21.46 23.84
N GLU A 27 -12.11 -20.79 23.35
CA GLU A 27 -11.97 -20.44 21.93
C GLU A 27 -10.53 -20.19 21.45
N ILE A 28 -10.35 -20.22 20.13
CA ILE A 28 -9.14 -19.74 19.45
C ILE A 28 -9.43 -18.35 18.90
N ILE A 29 -8.66 -17.37 19.37
CA ILE A 29 -8.70 -15.98 18.89
C ILE A 29 -7.54 -15.78 17.93
N ILE A 30 -7.84 -15.35 16.69
CA ILE A 30 -6.84 -15.04 15.67
C ILE A 30 -6.77 -13.53 15.50
N ASP A 31 -5.67 -12.90 15.92
CA ASP A 31 -5.43 -11.47 15.73
C ASP A 31 -4.65 -11.21 14.43
N TRP A 32 -5.34 -10.62 13.46
CA TRP A 32 -4.77 -10.23 12.16
C TRP A 32 -4.14 -8.83 12.17
N SER A 33 -4.21 -8.11 13.28
CA SER A 33 -3.68 -6.74 13.39
C SER A 33 -2.21 -6.63 12.98
N PRO A 34 -1.30 -7.55 13.39
CA PRO A 34 0.09 -7.48 12.98
C PRO A 34 0.26 -7.61 11.45
N THR A 35 -0.45 -8.56 10.85
CA THR A 35 -0.43 -8.78 9.40
C THR A 35 -0.94 -7.56 8.63
N ALA A 36 -2.07 -6.98 9.08
CA ALA A 36 -2.65 -5.81 8.46
C ALA A 36 -1.74 -4.58 8.57
N GLN A 37 -1.14 -4.36 9.74
CA GLN A 37 -0.21 -3.25 9.96
C GLN A 37 1.05 -3.38 9.10
N ALA A 38 1.60 -4.59 8.94
CA ALA A 38 2.76 -4.83 8.08
C ALA A 38 2.43 -4.52 6.62
N ALA A 39 1.31 -5.02 6.09
CA ALA A 39 0.88 -4.73 4.72
C ALA A 39 0.67 -3.23 4.48
N ILE A 40 -0.05 -2.55 5.38
CA ILE A 40 -0.30 -1.10 5.28
C ILE A 40 1.01 -0.30 5.34
N SER A 41 1.90 -0.64 6.26
CA SER A 41 3.18 0.07 6.42
C SER A 41 4.07 -0.07 5.19
N THR A 42 4.10 -1.26 4.57
CA THR A 42 4.84 -1.50 3.31
C THR A 42 4.26 -0.67 2.16
N ILE A 43 2.93 -0.63 2.04
CA ILE A 43 2.26 0.21 1.02
C ILE A 43 2.57 1.69 1.25
N LEU A 44 2.48 2.16 2.49
CA LEU A 44 2.79 3.56 2.84
C LEU A 44 4.26 3.91 2.58
N ALA A 45 5.19 3.02 2.92
CA ALA A 45 6.61 3.20 2.63
C ALA A 45 6.88 3.28 1.13
N ALA A 46 6.20 2.45 0.33
CA ALA A 46 6.30 2.51 -1.13
C ALA A 46 5.71 3.81 -1.74
N LEU A 47 4.78 4.46 -1.02
CA LEU A 47 4.17 5.72 -1.42
C LEU A 47 4.86 6.97 -0.83
N GLN A 48 5.82 6.81 0.09
CA GLN A 48 6.46 7.94 0.77
C GLN A 48 7.30 8.82 -0.17
N ASP A 49 7.98 8.21 -1.14
CA ASP A 49 8.76 8.93 -2.15
C ASP A 49 7.95 9.05 -3.45
N PRO A 50 7.45 10.25 -3.80
CA PRO A 50 6.71 10.44 -5.03
C PRO A 50 7.62 10.18 -6.23
N THR A 51 7.14 9.35 -7.16
CA THR A 51 7.85 9.11 -8.42
C THR A 51 7.75 10.34 -9.32
N GLU A 52 8.65 10.46 -10.30
CA GLU A 52 8.62 11.55 -11.30
C GLU A 52 7.26 11.66 -11.99
N ALA A 53 6.64 10.54 -12.36
CA ALA A 53 5.30 10.51 -12.95
C ALA A 53 4.21 11.06 -12.00
N MET A 54 4.31 10.78 -10.69
CA MET A 54 3.41 11.35 -9.69
C MET A 54 3.62 12.87 -9.54
N LEU A 55 4.86 13.34 -9.67
CA LEU A 55 5.19 14.77 -9.62
C LEU A 55 4.68 15.50 -10.87
N ASP A 56 4.78 14.88 -12.04
CA ASP A 56 4.25 15.42 -13.30
C ASP A 56 2.73 15.56 -13.26
N GLU A 57 2.01 14.52 -12.84
CA GLU A 57 0.54 14.58 -12.64
C GLU A 57 0.12 15.59 -11.57
N CYS A 58 0.94 15.76 -10.53
CA CYS A 58 0.72 16.79 -9.52
C CYS A 58 0.88 18.20 -10.11
N SER A 59 1.91 18.44 -10.92
CA SER A 59 2.14 19.71 -11.60
C SER A 59 1.02 20.03 -12.59
N ASP A 60 0.58 19.05 -13.37
CA ASP A 60 -0.54 19.17 -14.31
C ASP A 60 -1.85 19.46 -13.57
N GLY A 61 -2.22 18.64 -12.58
CA GLY A 61 -3.42 18.85 -11.79
C GLY A 61 -3.43 20.20 -11.06
N TRP A 62 -2.27 20.66 -10.58
CA TRP A 62 -2.15 21.98 -9.94
C TRP A 62 -2.40 23.12 -10.93
N GLN A 63 -1.87 23.00 -12.15
CA GLN A 63 -2.05 23.98 -13.22
C GLN A 63 -3.54 24.14 -13.60
N TYR A 64 -4.33 23.06 -13.52
CA TYR A 64 -5.74 23.04 -13.91
C TYR A 64 -6.74 23.09 -12.74
N GLY A 65 -6.27 23.16 -11.50
CA GLY A 65 -7.13 23.26 -10.31
C GLY A 65 -7.86 21.96 -9.97
N GLU A 66 -7.27 20.82 -10.30
CA GLU A 66 -7.86 19.49 -10.12
C GLU A 66 -7.51 18.87 -8.76
N VAL A 67 -8.19 17.78 -8.42
CA VAL A 67 -7.84 16.98 -7.24
C VAL A 67 -6.58 16.17 -7.56
N LEU A 68 -5.47 16.52 -6.91
CA LEU A 68 -4.14 15.97 -7.22
C LEU A 68 -4.01 14.50 -6.83
N TRP A 69 -4.57 14.13 -5.68
CA TRP A 69 -4.32 12.83 -5.07
C TRP A 69 -4.76 11.63 -5.92
N PRO A 70 -5.96 11.60 -6.54
CA PRO A 70 -6.35 10.52 -7.44
C PRO A 70 -5.41 10.37 -8.65
N LYS A 71 -4.95 11.47 -9.25
CA LYS A 71 -4.02 11.44 -10.39
C LYS A 71 -2.64 10.93 -9.98
N MET A 72 -2.13 11.42 -8.85
CA MET A 72 -0.87 10.92 -8.27
C MET A 72 -0.97 9.43 -7.91
N LEU A 73 -2.11 8.96 -7.39
CA LEU A 73 -2.31 7.55 -7.10
C LEU A 73 -2.39 6.70 -8.37
N ALA A 74 -3.05 7.19 -9.42
CA ALA A 74 -3.12 6.53 -10.72
C ALA A 74 -1.75 6.46 -11.42
N ALA A 75 -0.89 7.46 -11.23
CA ALA A 75 0.49 7.45 -11.71
C ALA A 75 1.47 6.71 -10.79
N SER A 76 1.02 6.29 -9.60
CA SER A 76 1.83 5.48 -8.69
C SER A 76 1.91 4.02 -9.14
N ALA A 77 2.80 3.26 -8.51
CA ALA A 77 2.89 1.81 -8.66
C ALA A 77 1.55 1.07 -8.45
N LEU A 78 0.59 1.68 -7.74
CA LEU A 78 -0.71 1.09 -7.44
C LEU A 78 -1.78 1.37 -8.50
N GLY A 79 -1.59 2.37 -9.36
CA GLY A 79 -2.59 2.77 -10.35
C GLY A 79 -2.84 1.71 -11.43
N GLU A 80 -1.80 0.96 -11.80
CA GLU A 80 -1.89 -0.18 -12.73
C GLU A 80 -2.81 -1.31 -12.24
N GLN A 81 -3.20 -1.33 -10.95
CA GLN A 81 -4.07 -2.36 -10.38
C GLN A 81 -5.57 -2.01 -10.45
N SER A 82 -5.93 -0.84 -11.00
CA SER A 82 -7.32 -0.38 -11.11
C SER A 82 -8.03 -0.80 -12.40
N GLU A 83 -7.38 -1.54 -13.30
CA GLU A 83 -7.98 -2.08 -14.55
C GLU A 83 -8.43 -3.54 -14.43
#